data_AF-A0A9D7FMB3-F1
#
_entry.id   AF-A0A9D7FMB3-F1
#
_cell.length_a   1.000
_cell.length_b   1.000
_cell.length_c   1.000
_cell.angle_alpha   90.00
_cell.angle_beta   90.00
_cell.angle_gamma   90.00
#
_symmetry.space_group_name_H-M   'P 1'
#
loop_
_entity.id
_entity.type
_entity.pdbx_description
1 polymer ?
#
loop_
_entity_poly.entity_id
_entity_poly.type
_entity_poly.pdbx_seq_one_letter_code
_entity_poly.pdbx_strand_id
1 'polypeptide(L)'
;MIEINLNTSNHIDAFNTGKVSKRRTHHLSLRKPIEELRKNYSDNLKRNIKKSKQVEQIIESAKEVKEIIALFRSERGKNIEQLGDKEYTILERLISIAQKRNEVEILLTKNNSGRITAGAVFLKSFTSYIFLFQHQEMKPGNRVL
;
A
#
# COMPACT_ATOMS: atom_id res chain seq x y z
N MET A 1 5.64 -4.32 -28.51
CA MET A 1 6.85 -4.17 -27.67
C MET A 1 6.53 -4.79 -26.32
N ILE A 2 7.36 -5.68 -25.80
CA ILE A 2 7.15 -6.33 -24.49
C ILE A 2 8.01 -5.58 -23.47
N GLU A 3 7.38 -5.05 -22.41
CA GLU A 3 8.06 -4.46 -21.26
C GLU A 3 7.90 -5.38 -20.06
N ILE A 4 8.99 -5.64 -19.33
CA ILE A 4 8.99 -6.49 -18.14
C ILE A 4 9.52 -5.68 -16.96
N ASN A 5 8.79 -5.70 -15.86
CA ASN A 5 9.22 -5.10 -14.59
C ASN A 5 9.69 -6.21 -13.64
N LEU A 6 10.93 -6.11 -13.17
CA LEU A 6 11.57 -7.08 -12.30
C LEU A 6 11.76 -6.51 -10.89
N ASN A 7 11.83 -7.40 -9.88
CA ASN A 7 12.16 -6.97 -8.52
C ASN A 7 13.65 -6.63 -8.40
N THR A 8 14.02 -5.85 -7.39
CA THR A 8 15.40 -5.38 -7.17
C THR A 8 16.41 -6.49 -6.90
N SER A 9 15.95 -7.70 -6.53
CA SER A 9 16.78 -8.89 -6.33
C SER A 9 16.94 -9.76 -7.57
N ASN A 10 16.26 -9.47 -8.68
CA ASN A 10 16.41 -10.24 -9.92
C ASN A 10 17.75 -9.90 -10.59
N HIS A 11 18.48 -10.94 -11.00
CA HIS A 11 19.71 -10.78 -11.76
C HIS A 11 19.39 -10.42 -13.21
N ILE A 12 19.88 -9.26 -13.65
CA ILE A 12 19.69 -8.76 -15.03
C ILE A 12 20.77 -9.25 -15.99
N ASP A 13 21.86 -9.78 -15.45
CA ASP A 13 23.04 -10.23 -16.22
C ASP A 13 22.71 -11.40 -17.16
N ALA A 14 21.58 -12.09 -16.92
CA ALA A 14 21.07 -13.14 -17.80
C ALA A 14 20.39 -12.59 -19.08
N PHE A 15 20.07 -11.29 -19.14
CA PHE A 15 19.41 -10.67 -20.28
C PHE A 15 20.45 -9.97 -21.17
N ASN A 16 20.96 -10.69 -22.15
CA ASN A 16 21.91 -10.15 -23.14
C ASN A 16 21.25 -9.26 -24.21
N THR A 17 19.95 -9.02 -24.13
CA THR A 17 19.19 -8.25 -25.13
C THR A 17 18.19 -7.30 -24.46
N GLY A 18 18.15 -6.06 -24.93
CA GLY A 18 17.19 -5.04 -24.49
C GLY A 18 17.79 -3.87 -23.70
N LYS A 19 17.00 -2.80 -23.57
CA LYS A 19 17.36 -1.62 -22.78
C LYS A 19 16.90 -1.81 -21.33
N VAL A 20 17.84 -1.79 -20.40
CA VAL A 20 17.54 -1.91 -18.96
C VAL A 20 17.55 -0.52 -18.32
N SER A 21 16.51 -0.20 -17.56
CA SER A 21 16.45 1.01 -16.73
C SER A 21 16.09 0.67 -15.30
N LYS A 22 16.83 1.21 -14.33
CA LYS A 22 16.52 1.03 -12.90
C LYS A 22 15.40 1.99 -12.49
N ARG A 23 14.34 1.45 -11.88
CA ARG A 23 13.26 2.23 -11.26
C ARG A 23 13.57 2.45 -9.77
N ARG A 24 13.12 3.59 -9.24
CA ARG A 24 13.26 3.91 -7.81
C ARG A 24 12.14 3.23 -7.03
N THR A 25 12.50 2.60 -5.92
CA THR A 25 11.56 2.04 -4.93
C THR A 25 12.10 2.28 -3.52
N HIS A 26 11.24 2.18 -2.52
CA HIS A 26 11.61 2.36 -1.12
C HIS A 26 11.54 1.02 -0.39
N HIS A 27 12.68 0.57 0.14
CA HIS A 27 12.77 -0.65 0.92
C HIS A 27 12.98 -0.32 2.40
N LEU A 28 12.16 -0.93 3.26
CA LEU A 28 12.36 -0.93 4.71
C LEU A 28 12.74 -2.33 5.17
N SER A 29 13.97 -2.49 5.66
CA SER A 29 14.39 -3.76 6.26
C SER A 29 13.71 -3.94 7.62
N LEU A 30 12.94 -5.02 7.78
CA LEU A 30 12.26 -5.38 9.03
C LEU A 30 13.09 -6.31 9.92
N ARG A 31 14.39 -6.47 9.64
CA ARG A 31 15.29 -7.37 10.40
C ARG A 31 15.63 -6.87 11.80
N LYS A 32 15.40 -5.58 12.08
CA LYS A 32 15.68 -4.97 13.37
C LYS A 32 14.41 -4.87 14.22
N PRO A 33 14.51 -4.88 15.55
CA PRO A 33 13.38 -4.61 16.43
C PRO A 33 12.70 -3.27 16.11
N ILE A 34 11.39 -3.19 16.32
CA ILE A 34 10.59 -2.01 15.98
C ILE A 34 11.11 -0.72 16.64
N GLU A 35 11.64 -0.81 17.85
CA GLU A 35 12.20 0.35 18.57
C GLU A 35 13.46 0.90 17.90
N GLU A 36 14.29 0.05 17.29
CA GLU A 36 15.42 0.50 16.48
C GLU A 36 14.99 1.11 15.15
N LEU A 37 13.98 0.53 14.50
CA LEU A 37 13.43 1.08 13.26
C LEU A 37 12.90 2.50 13.48
N ARG A 38 12.15 2.70 14.57
CA ARG A 38 11.54 3.99 14.92
C ARG A 38 12.56 5.11 15.17
N LYS A 39 13.77 4.81 15.65
CA LYS A 39 14.82 5.82 15.86
C LYS A 39 15.16 6.55 14.55
N ASN A 40 15.13 5.84 13.43
CA ASN A 40 15.47 6.34 12.09
C ASN A 40 14.31 7.02 11.35
N TYR A 41 13.13 7.11 11.96
CA TYR A 41 12.00 7.83 11.37
C TYR A 41 12.23 9.33 11.41
N SER A 42 11.71 10.05 10.41
CA SER A 42 11.68 11.51 10.44
C SER A 42 10.85 12.03 11.62
N ASP A 43 11.16 13.23 12.11
CA ASP A 43 10.43 13.83 13.23
C ASP A 43 8.96 14.04 12.90
N ASN A 44 8.66 14.35 11.64
CA ASN A 44 7.30 14.42 11.13
C ASN A 44 6.57 13.07 11.27
N LEU A 45 7.22 11.96 10.89
CA LEU A 45 6.62 10.63 11.03
C LEU A 45 6.44 10.23 12.49
N LYS A 46 7.44 10.48 13.35
CA LYS A 46 7.36 10.25 14.81
C LYS A 46 6.19 11.02 15.42
N ARG A 47 6.04 12.31 15.07
CA ARG A 47 4.92 13.15 15.52
C ARG A 47 3.57 12.62 15.03
N ASN A 48 3.48 12.19 13.78
CA ASN A 48 2.25 11.64 13.21
C ASN A 48 1.82 10.34 13.90
N ILE A 49 2.77 9.43 14.17
CA ILE A 49 2.52 8.19 14.92
C ILE A 49 2.08 8.49 16.36
N LYS A 50 2.69 9.49 17.02
CA LYS A 50 2.25 9.89 18.37
C LYS A 50 0.81 10.42 18.36
N LYS A 51 0.47 11.27 17.38
CA LYS A 51 -0.89 11.80 17.21
C LYS A 51 -1.91 10.70 16.90
N SER A 52 -1.55 9.71 16.07
CA SER A 52 -2.48 8.62 15.74
C SER A 52 -2.83 7.77 16.96
N LYS A 53 -1.90 7.58 17.90
CA LYS A 53 -2.16 6.86 19.17
C LYS A 53 -3.09 7.61 20.13
N GLN A 54 -3.27 8.92 19.95
CA GLN A 54 -4.16 9.74 20.78
C GLN A 54 -5.61 9.71 20.27
N VAL A 55 -5.83 9.18 19.07
CA VAL A 55 -7.16 9.01 18.49
C VAL A 55 -7.54 7.55 18.68
N GLU A 56 -8.73 7.31 19.21
CA GLU A 56 -9.30 5.97 19.26
C GLU A 56 -9.62 5.53 17.82
N GLN A 57 -8.79 4.62 17.32
CA GLN A 57 -8.98 3.98 16.02
C GLN A 57 -8.78 2.48 16.18
N ILE A 58 -9.67 1.71 15.57
CA ILE A 58 -9.61 0.25 15.56
C ILE A 58 -8.94 -0.16 14.25
N ILE A 59 -7.91 -1.01 14.34
CA ILE A 59 -7.29 -1.64 13.17
C ILE A 59 -7.87 -3.05 13.06
N GLU A 60 -8.39 -3.40 11.89
CA GLU A 60 -8.98 -4.72 11.64
C GLU A 60 -8.56 -5.28 10.28
N SER A 61 -8.54 -6.60 10.16
CA SER A 61 -8.38 -7.27 8.87
C SER A 61 -9.69 -7.27 8.09
N ALA A 62 -9.61 -6.95 6.80
CA ALA A 62 -10.76 -6.98 5.90
C ALA A 62 -10.75 -8.21 4.99
N LYS A 63 -11.94 -8.72 4.68
CA LYS A 63 -12.11 -9.84 3.73
C LYS A 63 -12.11 -9.40 2.27
N GLU A 64 -12.46 -8.15 1.98
CA GLU A 64 -12.54 -7.65 0.61
C GLU A 64 -11.91 -6.27 0.51
N VAL A 65 -11.28 -5.99 -0.62
CA VAL A 65 -10.67 -4.67 -0.90
C VAL A 65 -11.69 -3.64 -1.42
N LYS A 66 -12.89 -4.07 -1.78
CA LYS A 66 -13.89 -3.24 -2.49
C LYS A 66 -14.20 -1.93 -1.76
N GLU A 67 -14.34 -1.98 -0.44
CA GLU A 67 -14.59 -0.78 0.37
C GLU A 67 -13.44 0.23 0.28
N ILE A 68 -12.19 -0.24 0.28
CA ILE A 68 -10.99 0.60 0.11
C ILE A 68 -10.97 1.21 -1.29
N ILE A 69 -11.26 0.42 -2.32
CA ILE A 69 -11.32 0.89 -3.71
C ILE A 69 -12.42 1.94 -3.87
N ALA A 70 -13.63 1.69 -3.37
CA ALA A 70 -14.75 2.62 -3.46
C ALA A 70 -14.42 3.96 -2.81
N LEU A 71 -13.84 3.94 -1.60
CA LEU A 71 -13.40 5.14 -0.91
C LEU A 71 -12.30 5.87 -1.69
N PHE A 72 -11.28 5.15 -2.17
CA PHE A 72 -10.24 5.73 -3.02
C PHE A 72 -10.83 6.41 -4.25
N ARG A 73 -11.73 5.74 -4.97
CA ARG A 73 -12.41 6.25 -6.17
C ARG A 73 -13.23 7.50 -5.89
N SER A 74 -13.90 7.55 -4.75
CA SER A 74 -14.74 8.69 -4.35
C SER A 74 -13.94 9.94 -3.94
N GLU A 75 -12.64 9.79 -3.67
CA GLU A 75 -11.76 10.87 -3.24
C GLU A 75 -10.60 11.06 -4.24
N ARG A 76 -9.42 10.53 -3.92
CA ARG A 76 -8.18 10.73 -4.70
C ARG A 76 -8.27 10.19 -6.12
N GLY A 77 -8.99 9.08 -6.31
CA GLY A 77 -9.16 8.42 -7.61
C GLY A 77 -9.94 9.25 -8.62
N LYS A 78 -10.77 10.22 -8.19
CA LYS A 78 -11.55 11.09 -9.10
C LYS A 78 -10.67 11.85 -10.09
N ASN A 79 -9.44 12.17 -9.70
CA ASN A 79 -8.53 13.02 -10.47
C ASN A 79 -7.46 12.21 -11.22
N ILE A 80 -7.56 10.88 -11.23
CA ILE A 80 -6.58 10.00 -11.90
C ILE A 80 -7.27 9.35 -13.10
N GLU A 81 -7.18 10.00 -14.25
CA GLU A 81 -7.84 9.58 -15.49
C GLU A 81 -7.45 8.14 -15.92
N GLN A 82 -6.25 7.70 -15.56
CA GLN A 82 -5.74 6.38 -15.92
C GLN A 82 -6.29 5.24 -15.05
N LEU A 83 -7.02 5.52 -13.96
CA LEU A 83 -7.60 4.50 -13.09
C LEU A 83 -9.10 4.38 -13.32
N GLY A 84 -9.47 3.65 -14.37
CA GLY A 84 -10.85 3.35 -14.72
C GLY A 84 -11.34 2.02 -14.12
N ASP A 85 -12.56 1.63 -14.50
CA ASP A 85 -13.19 0.38 -14.03
C ASP A 85 -12.36 -0.86 -14.34
N LYS A 86 -11.66 -0.85 -15.49
CA LYS A 86 -10.81 -1.95 -15.92
C LYS A 86 -9.65 -2.16 -14.96
N GLU A 87 -8.97 -1.10 -14.56
CA GLU A 87 -7.82 -1.15 -13.66
C GLU A 87 -8.23 -1.62 -12.26
N TYR A 88 -9.38 -1.16 -11.76
CA TYR A 88 -9.92 -1.65 -10.48
C TYR A 88 -10.35 -3.12 -10.55
N THR A 89 -10.94 -3.54 -11.66
CA THR A 89 -11.29 -4.96 -11.87
C THR A 89 -10.04 -5.85 -11.86
N ILE A 90 -8.95 -5.39 -12.48
CA ILE A 90 -7.66 -6.10 -12.45
C ILE A 90 -7.11 -6.16 -11.03
N LEU A 91 -7.16 -5.06 -10.27
CA LEU A 91 -6.72 -5.00 -8.88
C LEU A 91 -7.51 -5.97 -7.98
N GLU A 92 -8.84 -5.98 -8.09
CA GLU A 92 -9.71 -6.90 -7.35
C GLU A 92 -9.40 -8.36 -7.67
N ARG A 93 -9.21 -8.68 -8.95
CA ARG A 93 -8.84 -10.04 -9.38
C ARG A 93 -7.48 -10.46 -8.84
N LEU A 94 -6.49 -9.58 -8.90
CA LEU A 94 -5.14 -9.82 -8.37
C LEU A 94 -5.21 -10.14 -6.87
N ILE A 95 -5.92 -9.31 -6.11
CA ILE A 95 -6.08 -9.48 -4.67
C ILE A 95 -6.85 -10.78 -4.36
N SER A 96 -7.94 -11.07 -5.07
CA SER A 96 -8.69 -12.32 -4.89
C SER A 96 -7.82 -13.57 -5.10
N ILE A 97 -6.95 -13.56 -6.11
CA ILE A 97 -6.00 -14.66 -6.36
C ILE A 97 -4.99 -14.77 -5.21
N ALA A 98 -4.43 -13.65 -4.74
CA ALA A 98 -3.51 -13.64 -3.61
C ALA A 98 -4.17 -14.10 -2.31
N GLN A 99 -5.45 -13.76 -2.08
CA GLN A 99 -6.22 -14.23 -0.91
C GLN A 99 -6.36 -15.75 -0.91
N LYS A 100 -6.69 -16.35 -2.05
CA LYS A 100 -6.78 -17.81 -2.20
C LYS A 100 -5.46 -18.52 -1.89
N ARG A 101 -4.34 -17.81 -1.97
CA ARG A 101 -2.99 -18.32 -1.67
C ARG A 101 -2.50 -17.94 -0.27
N ASN A 102 -3.28 -17.21 0.53
CA ASN A 102 -2.84 -16.60 1.80
C ASN A 102 -1.61 -15.68 1.64
N GLU A 103 -1.52 -15.00 0.50
CA GLU A 103 -0.41 -14.12 0.09
C GLU A 103 -0.79 -12.64 0.15
N VAL A 104 -1.81 -12.27 0.91
CA VAL A 104 -2.25 -10.87 1.03
C VAL A 104 -2.84 -10.58 2.40
N GLU A 105 -2.57 -9.38 2.87
CA GLU A 105 -3.14 -8.81 4.07
C GLU A 105 -3.86 -7.52 3.69
N ILE A 106 -5.13 -7.42 4.08
CA ILE A 106 -5.96 -6.24 3.87
C ILE A 106 -6.30 -5.70 5.24
N LEU A 107 -5.91 -4.46 5.50
CA LEU A 107 -6.13 -3.79 6.78
C LEU A 107 -7.00 -2.56 6.58
N LEU A 108 -7.90 -2.33 7.54
CA LEU A 108 -8.75 -1.15 7.63
C LEU A 108 -8.55 -0.49 8.99
N THR A 109 -8.70 0.83 9.02
CA THR A 109 -8.82 1.58 10.27
C THR A 109 -10.19 2.22 10.36
N LYS A 110 -10.90 1.99 11.47
CA LYS A 110 -12.20 2.60 11.75
C LYS A 110 -12.10 3.58 12.91
N ASN A 111 -12.87 4.67 12.87
CA ASN A 111 -13.06 5.55 14.01
C ASN A 111 -14.14 5.01 14.95
N ASN A 112 -14.40 5.72 16.06
CA ASN A 112 -15.43 5.35 17.03
C ASN A 112 -16.86 5.31 16.48
N SER A 113 -17.14 6.00 15.37
CA SER A 113 -18.46 5.92 14.70
C SER A 113 -18.55 4.74 13.72
N GLY A 114 -17.54 3.87 13.66
CA GLY A 114 -17.46 2.73 12.75
C GLY A 114 -17.10 3.10 11.31
N ARG A 115 -16.83 4.38 11.03
CA ARG A 115 -16.45 4.86 9.69
C ARG A 115 -15.01 4.49 9.37
N ILE A 116 -14.78 3.97 8.17
CA ILE A 116 -13.44 3.70 7.66
C ILE A 116 -12.70 5.02 7.42
N THR A 117 -11.49 5.10 7.94
CA THR A 117 -10.60 6.26 7.89
C THR A 117 -9.35 6.00 7.04
N ALA A 118 -8.93 4.75 6.92
CA ALA A 118 -7.87 4.32 6.01
C ALA A 118 -8.00 2.83 5.70
N GLY A 119 -7.37 2.43 4.60
CA GLY A 119 -7.22 1.04 4.22
C GLY A 119 -5.90 0.81 3.50
N ALA A 120 -5.31 -0.37 3.68
CA ALA A 120 -4.04 -0.75 3.10
C ALA A 120 -4.08 -2.22 2.64
N VAL A 121 -3.46 -2.48 1.49
CA VAL A 121 -3.28 -3.82 0.93
C VAL A 121 -1.80 -4.12 0.85
N PHE A 122 -1.39 -5.22 1.48
CA PHE A 122 -0.03 -5.73 1.42
C PHE A 122 -0.03 -7.09 0.75
N LEU A 123 0.76 -7.28 -0.31
CA LEU A 123 1.06 -8.61 -0.83
C LEU A 123 2.22 -9.20 -0.05
N LYS A 124 2.08 -10.45 0.35
CA LYS A 124 3.14 -11.22 0.99
C LYS A 124 3.91 -11.99 -0.07
N SER A 125 5.20 -11.70 -0.16
CA SER A 125 6.18 -12.51 -0.90
C SER A 125 6.94 -13.40 0.09
N PHE A 126 7.81 -14.28 -0.42
CA PHE A 126 8.59 -15.21 0.40
C PHE A 126 9.40 -14.51 1.51
N THR A 127 9.94 -13.33 1.22
CA THR A 127 10.88 -12.64 2.12
C THR A 127 10.47 -11.21 2.47
N SER A 128 9.33 -10.74 1.96
CA SER A 128 8.93 -9.33 2.07
C SER A 128 7.43 -9.12 1.97
N TYR A 129 7.00 -7.94 2.40
CA TYR A 129 5.68 -7.41 2.13
C TYR A 129 5.80 -6.28 1.10
N ILE A 130 4.91 -6.29 0.12
CA ILE A 130 4.80 -5.28 -0.92
C ILE A 130 3.57 -4.44 -0.60
N PHE A 131 3.77 -3.15 -0.36
CA PHE A 131 2.68 -2.20 -0.19
C PHE A 131 2.05 -1.90 -1.55
N LEU A 132 0.90 -2.53 -1.82
CA LEU A 132 0.31 -2.54 -3.16
C LEU A 132 -0.64 -1.36 -3.38
N PHE A 133 -1.54 -1.14 -2.42
CA PHE A 133 -2.62 -0.16 -2.57
C PHE A 133 -3.02 0.40 -1.21
N GLN A 134 -3.46 1.66 -1.20
CA GLN A 134 -3.98 2.28 0.00
C GLN A 134 -5.02 3.33 -0.30
N HIS A 135 -5.86 3.57 0.69
CA HIS A 135 -6.70 4.73 0.81
C HIS A 135 -6.49 5.35 2.20
N GLN A 136 -6.55 6.67 2.27
CA GLN A 136 -6.64 7.39 3.53
C GLN A 136 -7.60 8.54 3.33
N GLU A 137 -8.57 8.64 4.23
CA GLU A 137 -9.54 9.73 4.28
C GLU A 137 -8.81 11.08 4.32
N MET A 138 -9.25 12.01 3.48
CA MET A 138 -8.75 13.38 3.49
C MET A 138 -9.26 14.11 4.74
N LYS A 139 -8.35 14.47 5.65
CA LYS A 139 -8.70 15.38 6.75
C LYS A 139 -8.92 16.80 6.19
N PRO A 140 -10.00 17.50 6.56
CA PRO A 140 -10.18 18.90 6.20
C PRO A 140 -8.98 19.69 6.75
N GLY A 141 -8.18 20.27 5.85
CA GLY A 141 -6.97 21.04 6.17
C GLY A 141 -5.65 20.47 5.64
N ASN A 142 -5.58 19.22 5.19
CA ASN A 142 -4.38 18.66 4.55
C ASN A 142 -4.55 18.66 3.02
N ARG A 143 -4.33 19.82 2.39
CA ARG A 143 -3.84 19.85 1.00
C ARG A 143 -2.33 19.70 1.06
N VAL A 144 -1.81 18.57 0.61
CA VAL A 144 -0.37 18.46 0.31
C VAL A 144 -0.28 18.14 -1.18
N LEU A 145 0.42 19.05 -1.87
CA LEU A 145 0.89 18.96 -3.25
C LEU A 145 1.74 17.71 -3.48
#